data_AF-A0A8B2U3B0-F1
#
_entry.id   AF-A0A8B2U3B0-F1
#
_cell.length_a   1.000
_cell.length_b   1.000
_cell.length_c   1.000
_cell.angle_alpha   90.00
_cell.angle_beta   90.00
_cell.angle_gamma   90.00
#
_symmetry.space_group_name_H-M   'P 1'
#
loop_
_entity.id
_entity.type
_entity.pdbx_description
1 polymer ?
#
loop_
_entity_poly.entity_id
_entity_poly.type
_entity_poly.pdbx_seq_one_letter_code
_entity_poly.pdbx_strand_id
1 'polypeptide(L)'
;MIDFISHNFISITPIVISLFALYFSIKVYKHNVFNSKVQSYYQKASYRVFLVKISFWDKLWDNYSFKVKLYNSFFSDSYPFPYKICIIPNIGGIARAQTFDLISTGKTLGIDRTLPIILNKFKKFDTLHKGYAYHQILSFIKSDKYPYFCFSNEELREFSRYHFCIEITDFNNNSEVWYVGFSLVVNRDKDMKVTDYEFEDINIVSPKDIIKNLYRILSFNKSLDEIKKEKDFDKAKYDLQIFEMKTYFLFLKNIKRSL
;
A
#
# COMPACT_ATOMS: atom_id res chain seq x y z
N MET A 1 -14.51 -68.00 -21.09
CA MET A 1 -14.81 -66.65 -21.63
C MET A 1 -15.55 -65.79 -20.62
N ILE A 2 -16.60 -66.31 -19.98
CA ILE A 2 -17.36 -65.62 -18.91
C ILE A 2 -16.48 -65.34 -17.68
N ASP A 3 -15.64 -66.28 -17.24
CA ASP A 3 -14.73 -66.07 -16.10
C ASP A 3 -13.59 -65.07 -16.37
N PHE A 4 -13.14 -64.97 -17.61
CA PHE A 4 -12.13 -63.99 -18.03
C PHE A 4 -12.72 -62.58 -18.06
N ILE A 5 -14.01 -62.46 -18.42
CA ILE A 5 -14.73 -61.19 -18.39
C ILE A 5 -15.06 -60.79 -16.96
N SER A 6 -15.49 -61.71 -16.09
CA SER A 6 -15.83 -61.42 -14.69
C SER A 6 -14.59 -61.00 -13.88
N HIS A 7 -13.45 -61.66 -14.07
CA HIS A 7 -12.23 -61.35 -13.32
C HIS A 7 -11.61 -60.01 -13.75
N ASN A 8 -11.67 -59.68 -15.04
CA ASN A 8 -11.27 -58.36 -15.56
C ASN A 8 -12.26 -57.26 -15.16
N PHE A 9 -13.56 -57.55 -15.07
CA PHE A 9 -14.54 -56.59 -14.58
C PHE A 9 -14.27 -56.25 -13.11
N ILE A 10 -14.02 -57.25 -12.27
CA ILE A 10 -13.69 -57.05 -10.84
C ILE A 10 -12.38 -56.29 -10.65
N SER A 11 -11.39 -56.44 -11.54
CA SER A 11 -10.11 -55.71 -11.44
C SER A 11 -10.16 -54.27 -12.00
N ILE A 12 -11.00 -54.01 -13.01
CA ILE A 12 -11.15 -52.69 -13.64
C ILE A 12 -12.10 -51.80 -12.84
N THR A 13 -13.13 -52.36 -12.20
CA THR A 13 -14.14 -51.59 -11.45
C THR A 13 -13.54 -50.69 -10.35
N PRO A 14 -12.58 -51.14 -9.51
CA PRO A 14 -11.91 -50.29 -8.53
C PRO A 14 -11.15 -49.13 -9.16
N ILE A 15 -10.44 -49.35 -10.27
CA ILE A 15 -9.68 -48.33 -10.99
C ILE A 15 -10.63 -47.23 -11.50
N VAL A 16 -11.75 -47.64 -12.10
CA VAL A 16 -12.79 -46.72 -12.58
C VAL A 16 -13.40 -45.92 -11.42
N ILE A 17 -13.74 -46.58 -10.30
CA ILE A 17 -14.26 -45.90 -9.10
C ILE A 17 -13.24 -44.90 -8.54
N SER A 18 -11.95 -45.24 -8.49
CA SER A 18 -10.89 -44.33 -8.03
C SER A 18 -10.72 -43.12 -8.94
N LEU A 19 -10.81 -43.28 -10.26
CA LEU A 19 -10.76 -42.17 -11.22
C LEU A 19 -11.97 -41.23 -11.06
N PHE A 20 -13.18 -41.79 -10.88
CA PHE A 20 -14.36 -40.99 -10.58
C PHE A 20 -14.23 -40.25 -9.25
N ALA A 21 -13.76 -40.91 -8.18
CA ALA A 21 -13.55 -40.30 -6.88
C ALA A 21 -12.53 -39.14 -6.95
N LEU A 22 -11.43 -39.31 -7.69
CA LEU A 22 -10.44 -38.25 -7.93
C LEU A 22 -11.06 -37.08 -8.70
N TYR A 23 -11.81 -37.36 -9.77
CA TYR A 23 -12.50 -36.33 -10.55
C TYR A 23 -13.49 -35.52 -9.69
N PHE A 24 -14.33 -36.18 -8.89
CA PHE A 24 -15.24 -35.53 -7.97
C PHE A 24 -14.51 -34.73 -6.90
N SER A 25 -13.41 -35.25 -6.34
CA SER A 25 -12.59 -34.54 -5.36
C SER A 25 -12.00 -33.25 -5.94
N ILE A 26 -11.49 -33.29 -7.18
CA ILE A 26 -10.99 -32.10 -7.88
C ILE A 26 -12.12 -31.08 -8.11
N LYS A 27 -13.32 -31.54 -8.49
CA LYS A 27 -14.48 -30.66 -8.71
C LYS A 27 -14.96 -30.02 -7.40
N VAL A 28 -15.08 -30.80 -6.33
CA VAL A 28 -15.46 -30.31 -4.99
C VAL A 28 -14.42 -29.33 -4.46
N TYR A 29 -13.12 -29.63 -4.59
CA TYR A 29 -12.05 -28.70 -4.22
C TYR A 29 -12.17 -27.37 -4.98
N LYS A 30 -12.34 -27.41 -6.31
CA LYS A 30 -12.52 -26.19 -7.12
C LYS A 30 -13.76 -25.39 -6.70
N HIS A 31 -14.86 -26.08 -6.40
CA HIS A 31 -16.10 -25.44 -5.94
C HIS A 31 -15.95 -24.83 -4.55
N ASN A 32 -15.31 -25.52 -3.61
CA ASN A 32 -15.03 -25.01 -2.26
C ASN A 32 -14.10 -23.79 -2.31
N VAL A 33 -13.06 -23.84 -3.14
CA VAL A 33 -12.17 -22.70 -3.37
C VAL A 33 -12.92 -21.51 -3.99
N PHE A 34 -13.90 -21.76 -4.87
CA PHE A 34 -14.73 -20.69 -5.41
C PHE A 34 -15.69 -20.11 -4.37
N ASN A 35 -16.38 -20.94 -3.59
CA ASN A 35 -17.32 -20.49 -2.57
C ASN A 35 -16.62 -19.73 -1.45
N SER A 36 -15.45 -20.19 -0.99
CA SER A 36 -14.66 -19.48 0.02
C SER A 36 -14.18 -18.11 -0.49
N LYS A 37 -13.85 -18.00 -1.79
CA LYS A 37 -13.54 -16.72 -2.44
C LYS A 37 -14.74 -15.79 -2.52
N VAL A 38 -15.93 -16.30 -2.83
CA VAL A 38 -17.15 -15.47 -2.88
C VAL A 38 -17.55 -15.01 -1.48
N GLN A 39 -17.45 -15.90 -0.49
CA GLN A 39 -17.75 -15.59 0.91
C GLN A 39 -16.79 -14.57 1.51
N SER A 40 -15.52 -14.55 1.10
CA SER A 40 -14.55 -13.58 1.64
C SER A 40 -14.93 -12.13 1.32
N TYR A 41 -15.59 -11.85 0.19
CA TYR A 41 -16.09 -10.50 -0.13
C TYR A 41 -17.13 -9.97 0.85
N TYR A 42 -17.86 -10.88 1.53
CA TYR A 42 -18.84 -10.52 2.55
C TYR A 42 -18.22 -10.40 3.95
N GLN A 43 -16.93 -10.67 4.11
CA GLN A 43 -16.21 -10.47 5.35
C GLN A 43 -15.54 -9.09 5.35
N LYS A 44 -15.40 -8.49 6.54
CA LYS A 44 -14.60 -7.28 6.71
C LYS A 44 -13.16 -7.57 6.28
N ALA A 45 -12.66 -6.80 5.31
CA ALA A 45 -11.34 -7.05 4.77
C ALA A 45 -10.22 -6.74 5.77
N SER A 46 -9.06 -7.35 5.53
CA SER A 46 -7.83 -7.12 6.28
C SER A 46 -6.68 -6.98 5.30
N TYR A 47 -5.87 -5.94 5.43
CA TYR A 47 -4.85 -5.59 4.45
C TYR A 47 -3.43 -5.71 4.99
N ARG A 48 -2.48 -5.91 4.07
CA ARG A 48 -1.06 -5.70 4.28
C ARG A 48 -0.56 -4.72 3.24
N VAL A 49 -0.03 -3.58 3.69
CA VAL A 49 0.63 -2.58 2.86
C VAL A 49 2.13 -2.69 3.05
N PHE A 50 2.88 -2.75 1.95
CA PHE A 50 4.34 -2.85 1.98
C PHE A 50 4.95 -2.28 0.69
N LEU A 51 6.28 -2.16 0.68
CA LEU A 51 7.03 -1.64 -0.45
C LEU A 51 7.81 -2.75 -1.14
N VAL A 52 7.82 -2.71 -2.47
CA VAL A 52 8.63 -3.59 -3.32
C VAL A 52 9.61 -2.73 -4.08
N LYS A 53 10.91 -3.05 -3.98
CA LYS A 53 11.95 -2.33 -4.71
C LYS A 53 11.69 -2.49 -6.22
N ILE A 54 11.77 -1.38 -6.93
CA ILE A 54 11.57 -1.34 -8.38
C ILE A 54 12.68 -2.15 -9.06
N SER A 55 12.29 -2.98 -10.02
CA SER A 55 13.21 -3.83 -10.77
C SER A 55 14.13 -2.99 -11.67
N PHE A 56 15.27 -3.55 -12.09
CA PHE A 56 16.16 -2.87 -13.03
C PHE A 56 15.44 -2.48 -14.34
N TRP A 57 14.60 -3.39 -14.86
CA TRP A 57 13.80 -3.13 -16.05
C TRP A 57 12.82 -1.97 -15.85
N ASP A 58 12.11 -1.95 -14.73
CA ASP A 58 11.21 -0.85 -14.44
C ASP A 58 11.94 0.51 -14.38
N LYS A 59 13.17 0.55 -13.83
CA LYS A 59 13.99 1.77 -13.84
C LYS A 59 14.36 2.20 -15.25
N LEU A 60 14.72 1.24 -16.11
CA LEU A 60 15.13 1.50 -17.50
C LEU A 60 13.98 2.09 -18.33
N TRP A 61 12.74 1.69 -18.03
CA TRP A 61 11.53 2.18 -18.70
C TRP A 61 10.88 3.41 -18.02
N ASP A 62 11.55 4.05 -17.05
CA ASP A 62 10.99 5.14 -16.22
C ASP A 62 9.62 4.78 -15.59
N ASN A 63 9.43 3.50 -15.27
CA ASN A 63 8.19 2.94 -14.71
C ASN A 63 8.15 3.07 -13.19
N TYR A 64 8.23 4.31 -12.72
CA TYR A 64 8.07 4.66 -11.31
C TYR A 64 6.60 4.91 -10.95
N SER A 65 6.24 4.61 -9.69
CA SER A 65 4.88 4.85 -9.18
C SER A 65 4.58 6.35 -9.08
N PHE A 66 5.53 7.11 -8.54
CA PHE A 66 5.48 8.56 -8.43
C PHE A 66 6.91 9.11 -8.32
N LYS A 67 7.06 10.41 -8.56
CA LYS A 67 8.29 11.16 -8.32
C LYS A 67 8.05 12.16 -7.19
N VAL A 68 9.10 12.67 -6.58
CA VAL A 68 9.00 13.66 -5.51
C VAL A 68 9.78 14.91 -5.88
N LYS A 69 9.24 16.07 -5.55
CA LYS A 69 9.86 17.38 -5.77
C LYS A 69 10.57 17.83 -4.51
N LEU A 70 11.78 18.34 -4.64
CA LEU A 70 12.55 18.86 -3.51
C LEU A 70 11.95 20.17 -2.95
N TYR A 71 11.45 21.04 -3.83
CA TYR A 71 10.73 22.24 -3.45
C TYR A 71 9.34 22.29 -4.05
N ASN A 72 8.49 23.12 -3.44
CA ASN A 72 7.13 23.32 -3.89
C ASN A 72 7.03 24.27 -5.10
N SER A 73 7.82 23.99 -6.15
CA SER A 73 8.00 24.78 -7.36
C SER A 73 7.93 23.90 -8.61
N PHE A 74 7.36 24.42 -9.70
CA PHE A 74 7.32 23.71 -10.98
C PHE A 74 8.71 23.40 -11.53
N PHE A 75 9.67 24.32 -11.32
CA PHE A 75 11.06 24.18 -11.78
C PHE A 75 11.95 23.35 -10.84
N SER A 76 11.41 22.85 -9.72
CA SER A 76 12.16 21.95 -8.85
C SER A 76 12.45 20.64 -9.55
N ASP A 77 13.65 20.12 -9.33
CA ASP A 77 14.05 18.76 -9.69
C ASP A 77 13.07 17.75 -9.10
N SER A 78 12.83 16.69 -9.87
CA SER A 78 11.96 15.58 -9.50
C SER A 78 12.78 14.30 -9.36
N TYR A 79 12.66 13.63 -8.20
CA TYR A 79 13.41 12.44 -7.83
C TYR A 79 12.48 11.22 -7.86
N PRO A 80 12.80 10.17 -8.65
CA PRO A 80 11.94 9.00 -8.76
C PRO A 80 11.99 8.14 -7.51
N PHE A 81 10.83 7.84 -6.92
CA PHE A 81 10.78 6.99 -5.73
C PHE A 81 11.08 5.53 -6.09
N PRO A 82 12.08 4.87 -5.46
CA PRO A 82 12.61 3.59 -5.93
C PRO A 82 11.79 2.36 -5.53
N TYR A 83 10.58 2.55 -4.99
CA TYR A 83 9.70 1.47 -4.56
C TYR A 83 8.28 1.59 -5.16
N LYS A 84 7.63 0.44 -5.32
CA LYS A 84 6.20 0.31 -5.60
C LYS A 84 5.45 0.03 -4.30
N ILE A 85 4.32 0.71 -4.11
CA ILE A 85 3.41 0.43 -3.01
C ILE A 85 2.55 -0.76 -3.40
N CYS A 86 2.54 -1.79 -2.57
CA CYS A 86 1.74 -2.98 -2.76
C CYS A 86 0.74 -3.14 -1.62
N ILE A 87 -0.50 -3.43 -1.98
CA ILE A 87 -1.58 -3.72 -1.04
C ILE A 87 -2.07 -5.14 -1.34
N ILE A 88 -2.03 -6.00 -0.32
CA ILE A 88 -2.56 -7.36 -0.40
C ILE A 88 -3.70 -7.50 0.61
N PRO A 89 -4.91 -7.92 0.20
CA PRO A 89 -5.92 -8.38 1.13
C PRO A 89 -5.54 -9.77 1.68
N ASN A 90 -5.48 -9.93 2.99
CA ASN A 90 -5.36 -11.23 3.65
C ASN A 90 -6.70 -11.98 3.61
N ILE A 91 -7.79 -11.24 3.80
CA ILE A 91 -9.19 -11.69 3.75
C ILE A 91 -9.99 -10.57 3.06
N GLY A 92 -11.00 -10.96 2.29
CA GLY A 92 -11.81 -10.04 1.50
C GLY A 92 -11.13 -9.60 0.20
N GLY A 93 -11.65 -8.53 -0.38
CA GLY A 93 -11.12 -7.92 -1.60
C GLY A 93 -11.09 -6.40 -1.49
N ILE A 94 -10.23 -5.78 -2.27
CA ILE A 94 -10.14 -4.32 -2.36
C ILE A 94 -11.14 -3.86 -3.42
N ALA A 95 -12.16 -3.10 -3.02
CA ALA A 95 -13.07 -2.44 -3.95
C ALA A 95 -12.48 -1.13 -4.45
N ARG A 96 -11.74 -0.39 -3.61
CA ARG A 96 -11.11 0.87 -4.01
C ARG A 96 -9.88 1.12 -3.15
N ALA A 97 -8.87 1.77 -3.73
CA ALA A 97 -7.82 2.40 -2.94
C ALA A 97 -7.50 3.79 -3.49
N GLN A 98 -7.21 4.75 -2.62
CA GLN A 98 -6.87 6.11 -3.04
C GLN A 98 -5.86 6.74 -2.11
N THR A 99 -5.01 7.63 -2.65
CA THR A 99 -4.09 8.43 -1.84
C THR A 99 -4.58 9.85 -1.63
N PHE A 100 -4.28 10.39 -0.46
CA PHE A 100 -4.53 11.78 -0.07
C PHE A 100 -3.56 12.17 1.04
N ASP A 101 -3.26 13.45 1.26
CA ASP A 101 -2.35 13.82 2.36
C ASP A 101 -3.11 14.25 3.61
N LEU A 102 -2.48 14.00 4.75
CA LEU A 102 -3.03 14.24 6.08
C LEU A 102 -2.81 15.68 6.57
N ILE A 103 -1.71 16.32 6.12
CA ILE A 103 -1.28 17.66 6.54
C ILE A 103 -1.56 18.55 5.34
N SER A 104 -2.54 19.45 5.48
CA SER A 104 -2.91 20.36 4.41
C SER A 104 -1.74 21.32 4.13
N THR A 105 -0.99 21.08 3.06
CA THR A 105 0.09 21.97 2.60
C THR A 105 -0.44 23.18 1.82
N GLY A 106 -1.75 23.43 1.84
CA GLY A 106 -2.41 24.53 1.11
C GLY A 106 -2.41 24.35 -0.41
N LYS A 107 -1.82 23.27 -0.94
CA LYS A 107 -1.90 22.91 -2.36
C LYS A 107 -2.94 21.81 -2.52
N THR A 108 -3.85 22.03 -3.47
CA THR A 108 -4.92 21.09 -3.81
C THR A 108 -4.33 19.72 -4.09
N LEU A 109 -4.47 18.84 -3.11
CA LEU A 109 -4.27 17.42 -3.27
C LEU A 109 -5.48 16.89 -3.98
N GLY A 110 -5.32 16.68 -5.29
CA GLY A 110 -6.23 15.81 -6.01
C GLY A 110 -6.30 14.52 -5.22
N ILE A 111 -7.50 14.15 -4.80
CA ILE A 111 -7.76 12.77 -4.43
C ILE A 111 -7.24 11.97 -5.62
N ASP A 112 -6.17 11.20 -5.43
CA ASP A 112 -5.64 10.33 -6.47
C ASP A 112 -6.61 9.16 -6.56
N ARG A 113 -7.77 9.44 -7.15
CA ARG A 113 -8.84 8.50 -7.33
C ARG A 113 -8.27 7.42 -8.24
N THR A 114 -8.22 6.20 -7.74
CA THR A 114 -8.42 5.08 -8.64
C THR A 114 -9.73 5.34 -9.37
N LEU A 115 -9.73 5.19 -10.69
CA LEU A 115 -10.89 5.45 -11.55
C LEU A 115 -12.16 4.92 -10.88
N PRO A 116 -13.28 5.66 -10.91
CA PRO A 116 -14.51 5.21 -10.27
C PRO A 116 -14.82 3.79 -10.76
N ILE A 117 -14.90 2.83 -9.85
CA ILE A 117 -15.44 1.53 -10.21
C ILE A 117 -16.93 1.77 -10.48
N ILE A 118 -17.28 1.87 -11.75
CA ILE A 118 -18.66 1.68 -12.18
C ILE A 118 -18.96 0.23 -11.83
N LEU A 119 -19.60 0.03 -10.67
CA LEU A 119 -20.19 -1.24 -10.25
C LEU A 119 -21.33 -1.55 -11.22
N ASN A 120 -21.00 -1.94 -12.44
CA ASN A 120 -21.93 -2.64 -13.31
C ASN A 120 -22.34 -3.87 -12.51
N LYS A 121 -23.57 -3.87 -11.97
CA LYS A 121 -24.21 -4.98 -11.24
C LYS A 121 -23.56 -6.30 -11.65
N PHE A 122 -22.64 -6.79 -10.80
CA PHE A 122 -21.83 -7.99 -11.02
C PHE A 122 -21.87 -8.48 -12.47
N LYS A 123 -21.12 -7.86 -13.39
CA LYS A 123 -20.81 -8.54 -14.66
C LYS A 123 -20.20 -9.87 -14.25
N LYS A 124 -20.96 -10.94 -14.48
CA LYS A 124 -20.61 -12.33 -14.13
C LYS A 124 -19.12 -12.52 -14.39
N PHE A 125 -18.39 -12.79 -13.31
CA PHE A 125 -17.01 -13.21 -13.26
C PHE A 125 -16.52 -13.71 -14.62
N ASP A 126 -15.71 -12.91 -15.29
CA ASP A 126 -15.13 -13.32 -16.56
C ASP A 126 -14.17 -14.47 -16.28
N THR A 127 -14.58 -15.68 -16.65
CA THR A 127 -13.87 -16.93 -16.38
C THR A 127 -12.48 -16.99 -17.02
N LEU A 128 -12.23 -16.10 -17.99
CA LEU A 128 -10.95 -15.97 -18.69
C LEU A 128 -9.95 -15.11 -17.91
N HIS A 129 -10.42 -14.15 -17.11
CA HIS A 129 -9.57 -13.38 -16.19
C HIS A 129 -9.53 -14.06 -14.82
N LYS A 130 -8.78 -15.16 -14.72
CA LYS A 130 -8.40 -15.82 -13.45
C LYS A 130 -7.48 -14.95 -12.56
N GLY A 131 -7.45 -13.63 -12.78
CA GLY A 131 -6.89 -12.68 -11.84
C GLY A 131 -7.94 -12.40 -10.78
N TYR A 132 -7.77 -12.98 -9.61
CA TYR A 132 -8.42 -12.58 -8.36
C TYR A 132 -8.56 -11.03 -8.29
N ALA A 133 -9.48 -10.52 -7.46
CA ALA A 133 -9.31 -9.21 -6.77
C ALA A 133 -8.00 -9.07 -5.93
N TYR A 134 -6.99 -9.94 -6.15
CA TYR A 134 -5.60 -9.89 -5.68
C TYR A 134 -4.64 -9.46 -6.80
N HIS A 135 -5.08 -8.71 -7.82
CA HIS A 135 -4.07 -7.98 -8.59
C HIS A 135 -3.53 -6.85 -7.72
N GLN A 136 -2.44 -7.20 -7.04
CA GLN A 136 -1.39 -6.33 -6.55
C GLN A 136 -1.07 -5.27 -7.60
N ILE A 137 -0.73 -4.08 -7.12
CA ILE A 137 -0.43 -2.87 -7.89
C ILE A 137 -1.70 -2.08 -8.22
N LEU A 138 -2.17 -1.34 -7.21
CA LEU A 138 -2.95 -0.13 -7.49
C LEU A 138 -1.94 0.91 -7.93
N SER A 139 -1.90 1.19 -9.24
CA SER A 139 -1.18 2.33 -9.76
C SER A 139 -1.86 3.60 -9.26
N PHE A 140 -1.33 4.19 -8.20
CA PHE A 140 -1.68 5.55 -7.82
C PHE A 140 -1.33 6.49 -8.99
N ILE A 141 -2.02 7.62 -9.06
CA ILE A 141 -1.76 8.61 -10.11
C ILE A 141 -0.28 9.03 -10.04
N LYS A 142 0.36 9.13 -11.21
CA LYS A 142 1.77 9.58 -11.37
C LYS A 142 1.93 11.08 -11.09
N SER A 143 1.29 11.62 -10.06
CA SER A 143 1.49 13.00 -9.64
C SER A 143 2.78 13.11 -8.81
N ASP A 144 3.55 14.17 -9.04
CA ASP A 144 4.69 14.47 -8.18
C ASP A 144 4.21 14.79 -6.76
N LYS A 145 4.87 14.19 -5.77
CA LYS A 145 4.63 14.50 -4.35
C LYS A 145 5.55 15.62 -3.89
N TYR A 146 5.05 16.46 -2.99
CA TYR A 146 5.76 17.62 -2.48
C TYR A 146 6.09 17.42 -1.00
N PRO A 147 7.18 18.02 -0.51
CA PRO A 147 7.56 17.87 0.88
C PRO A 147 6.68 18.78 1.72
N TYR A 148 6.26 18.27 2.88
CA TYR A 148 5.52 19.07 3.86
C TYR A 148 6.46 19.67 4.91
N PHE A 149 7.67 19.12 5.04
CA PHE A 149 8.68 19.54 5.98
C PHE A 149 10.06 19.44 5.34
N CYS A 150 10.83 20.52 5.43
CA CYS A 150 12.20 20.55 4.96
C CYS A 150 13.08 21.20 6.03
N PHE A 151 14.30 20.73 6.16
CA PHE A 151 15.35 21.42 6.89
C PHE A 151 16.70 21.15 6.23
N SER A 152 17.58 22.14 6.27
CA SER A 152 18.94 22.05 5.75
C SER A 152 19.90 22.29 6.91
N ASN A 153 21.01 21.57 6.93
CA ASN A 153 22.12 21.90 7.81
C ASN A 153 23.12 22.82 7.11
N GLU A 154 24.02 23.40 7.88
CA GLU A 154 25.14 24.23 7.40
C GLU A 154 26.12 23.43 6.51
N GLU A 155 26.11 22.09 6.58
CA GLU A 155 27.01 21.18 5.86
C GLU A 155 26.49 20.70 4.49
N LEU A 156 25.67 21.50 3.78
CA LEU A 156 25.19 21.21 2.41
C LEU A 156 24.30 19.93 2.27
N ARG A 157 23.87 19.34 3.38
CA ARG A 157 22.91 18.21 3.41
C ARG A 157 21.51 18.74 3.67
N GLU A 158 20.59 18.41 2.77
CA GLU A 158 19.20 18.84 2.82
C GLU A 158 18.29 17.63 3.04
N PHE A 159 17.32 17.79 3.94
CA PHE A 159 16.34 16.77 4.28
C PHE A 159 14.95 17.28 3.94
N SER A 160 14.20 16.46 3.19
CA SER A 160 12.81 16.72 2.82
C SER A 160 11.94 15.53 3.21
N ARG A 161 10.89 15.80 4.00
CA ARG A 161 9.93 14.81 4.45
C ARG A 161 8.66 14.87 3.62
N TYR A 162 8.20 13.70 3.24
CA TYR A 162 6.99 13.48 2.46
C TYR A 162 6.09 12.53 3.21
N HIS A 163 4.80 12.68 2.95
CA HIS A 163 3.83 11.78 3.54
C HIS A 163 2.56 11.76 2.71
N PHE A 164 1.79 10.70 2.88
CA PHE A 164 0.44 10.59 2.39
C PHE A 164 -0.28 9.46 3.15
N CYS A 165 -1.59 9.41 3.00
CA CYS A 165 -2.44 8.34 3.46
C CYS A 165 -2.95 7.53 2.28
N ILE A 166 -3.19 6.24 2.52
CA ILE A 166 -3.85 5.34 1.60
C ILE A 166 -5.18 4.93 2.24
N GLU A 167 -6.30 5.37 1.67
CA GLU A 167 -7.61 4.80 2.02
C GLU A 167 -7.84 3.55 1.19
N ILE A 168 -8.23 2.46 1.84
CA ILE A 168 -8.58 1.18 1.22
C ILE A 168 -10.01 0.84 1.62
N THR A 169 -10.91 0.76 0.64
CA THR A 169 -12.32 0.41 0.83
C THR A 169 -12.58 -1.01 0.34
N ASP A 170 -13.22 -1.85 1.17
CA ASP A 170 -13.65 -3.19 0.78
C ASP A 170 -15.01 -3.17 0.04
N PHE A 171 -15.45 -4.34 -0.44
CA PHE A 171 -16.74 -4.51 -1.13
C PHE A 171 -17.96 -4.36 -0.21
N ASN A 172 -17.76 -4.32 1.10
CA ASN A 172 -18.79 -4.06 2.12
C ASN A 172 -18.80 -2.58 2.56
N ASN A 173 -18.09 -1.70 1.83
CA ASN A 173 -17.93 -0.28 2.15
C ASN A 173 -17.21 0.01 3.49
N ASN A 174 -16.44 -0.94 4.04
CA ASN A 174 -15.53 -0.62 5.14
C ASN A 174 -14.27 0.02 4.58
N SER A 175 -13.95 1.22 5.07
CA SER A 175 -12.68 1.88 4.76
C SER A 175 -11.68 1.73 5.91
N GLU A 176 -10.43 1.43 5.54
CA GLU A 176 -9.26 1.50 6.42
C GLU A 176 -8.27 2.49 5.82
N VAL A 177 -7.77 3.42 6.64
CA VAL A 177 -6.73 4.36 6.21
C VAL A 177 -5.39 3.85 6.72
N TRP A 178 -4.34 3.94 5.90
CA TRP A 178 -2.96 3.66 6.26
C TRP A 178 -2.12 4.93 6.09
N TYR A 179 -1.10 5.11 6.91
CA TYR A 179 -0.17 6.23 6.81
C TYR A 179 1.15 5.79 6.19
N VAL A 180 1.70 6.60 5.29
CA VAL A 180 3.03 6.43 4.72
C VAL A 180 3.81 7.73 4.87
N GLY A 181 5.00 7.65 5.45
CA GLY A 181 5.97 8.75 5.53
C GLY A 181 7.32 8.28 5.04
N PHE A 182 8.10 9.16 4.42
CA PHE A 182 9.47 8.87 4.00
C PHE A 182 10.25 10.16 3.80
N SER A 183 11.56 10.03 3.76
CA SER A 183 12.48 11.16 3.63
C SER A 183 13.30 11.06 2.36
N LEU A 184 13.48 12.19 1.68
CA LEU A 184 14.53 12.36 0.68
C LEU A 184 15.66 13.16 1.34
N VAL A 185 16.85 12.57 1.34
CA VAL A 185 18.08 13.21 1.77
C VAL A 185 18.88 13.54 0.53
N VAL A 186 19.34 14.77 0.43
CA VAL A 186 20.09 15.25 -0.72
C VAL A 186 21.39 15.87 -0.25
N ASN A 187 22.50 15.50 -0.89
CA ASN A 187 23.80 16.10 -0.69
C ASN A 187 24.06 17.12 -1.80
N ARG A 188 24.52 18.30 -1.42
CA ARG A 188 24.89 19.37 -2.35
C ARG A 188 26.39 19.62 -2.34
N ASP A 189 26.90 20.11 -3.46
CA ASP A 189 28.24 20.69 -3.55
C ASP A 189 28.25 22.16 -3.10
N LYS A 190 29.43 22.79 -3.15
CA LYS A 190 29.61 24.20 -2.78
C LYS A 190 28.86 25.16 -3.72
N ASP A 191 28.51 24.72 -4.92
CA ASP A 191 27.72 25.47 -5.90
C ASP A 191 26.21 25.23 -5.74
N MET A 192 25.80 24.58 -4.64
CA MET A 192 24.41 24.19 -4.33
C MET A 192 23.79 23.23 -5.34
N LYS A 193 24.59 22.53 -6.16
CA LYS A 193 24.09 21.48 -7.06
C LYS A 193 23.99 20.16 -6.33
N VAL A 194 22.94 19.40 -6.65
CA VAL A 194 22.73 18.07 -6.09
C VAL A 194 23.74 17.09 -6.67
N THR A 195 24.53 16.47 -5.80
CA THR A 195 25.53 15.48 -6.18
C THR A 195 25.04 14.05 -5.97
N ASP A 196 24.26 13.84 -4.91
CA ASP A 196 23.72 12.53 -4.54
C ASP A 196 22.40 12.67 -3.78
N TYR A 197 21.57 11.63 -3.81
CA TYR A 197 20.32 11.56 -3.07
C TYR A 197 19.99 10.14 -2.60
N GLU A 198 19.39 10.04 -1.42
CA GLU A 198 18.93 8.79 -0.85
C GLU A 198 17.51 8.92 -0.28
N PHE A 199 16.72 7.87 -0.41
CA PHE A 199 15.44 7.75 0.27
C PHE A 199 15.63 6.99 1.59
N GLU A 200 15.38 7.66 2.69
CA GLU A 200 15.55 7.14 4.04
C GLU A 200 14.23 7.14 4.82
N ASP A 201 14.24 6.49 5.99
CA ASP A 201 13.20 6.65 7.01
C ASP A 201 11.78 6.37 6.52
N ILE A 202 11.63 5.29 5.75
CA ILE A 202 10.33 4.91 5.21
C ILE A 202 9.49 4.24 6.30
N ASN A 203 8.37 4.86 6.63
CA ASN A 203 7.45 4.43 7.67
C ASN A 203 6.08 4.12 7.04
N ILE A 204 5.56 2.92 7.32
CA ILE A 204 4.20 2.50 6.94
C ILE A 204 3.47 2.10 8.21
N VAL A 205 2.42 2.83 8.55
CA VAL A 205 1.72 2.68 9.82
C VAL A 205 0.27 2.31 9.57
N SER A 206 -0.13 1.12 10.05
CA SER A 206 -1.52 0.72 10.08
C SER A 206 -2.25 1.35 11.29
N PRO A 207 -3.59 1.43 11.28
CA PRO A 207 -4.36 1.81 12.47
C PRO A 207 -4.03 0.96 13.71
N LYS A 208 -3.63 -0.30 13.52
CA LYS A 208 -3.30 -1.22 14.61
C LYS A 208 -1.93 -0.92 15.24
N ASP A 209 -0.99 -0.36 14.48
CA ASP A 209 0.37 -0.06 14.96
C ASP A 209 0.42 1.18 15.86
N ILE A 210 -0.59 2.05 15.77
CA ILE A 210 -0.76 3.20 16.68
C ILE A 210 -0.87 2.77 18.13
N ILE A 211 -1.61 1.69 18.41
CA ILE A 211 -1.84 1.21 19.78
C ILE A 211 -0.52 0.85 20.46
N LYS A 212 0.41 0.24 19.72
CA LYS A 212 1.74 -0.15 20.23
C LYS A 212 2.59 1.05 20.67
N ASN A 213 2.35 2.22 20.08
CA ASN A 213 3.12 3.45 20.31
C ASN A 213 2.33 4.53 21.05
N LEU A 214 1.14 4.19 21.59
CA LEU A 214 0.19 5.16 22.12
C LEU A 214 0.80 6.03 23.24
N TYR A 215 1.54 5.44 24.18
CA TYR A 215 2.19 6.19 25.26
C TYR A 215 3.15 7.26 24.71
N ARG A 216 4.02 6.87 23.77
CA ARG A 216 4.99 7.80 23.14
C ARG A 216 4.28 8.93 22.42
N ILE A 217 3.27 8.58 21.62
CA ILE A 217 2.42 9.53 20.88
C ILE A 217 1.76 10.55 21.81
N LEU A 218 1.17 10.09 22.92
CA LEU A 218 0.46 10.95 23.86
C LEU A 218 1.41 11.85 24.65
N SER A 219 2.61 11.36 24.97
CA SER A 219 3.64 12.11 25.69
C SER A 219 4.40 13.14 24.82
N PHE A 220 4.34 13.00 23.49
CA PHE A 220 5.10 13.82 22.57
C PHE A 220 4.44 15.18 22.35
N ASN A 221 5.14 16.27 22.66
CA ASN A 221 4.57 17.63 22.62
C ASN A 221 5.32 18.60 21.70
N LYS A 222 6.38 18.16 21.02
CA LYS A 222 7.12 19.06 20.12
C LYS A 222 6.28 19.41 18.89
N SER A 223 6.35 20.68 18.50
CA SER A 223 5.81 21.22 17.25
C SER A 223 6.80 21.03 16.09
N LEU A 224 6.33 21.16 14.85
CA LEU A 224 7.22 21.12 13.68
C LEU A 224 8.33 22.18 13.75
N ASP A 225 8.03 23.38 14.24
CA ASP A 225 9.02 24.45 14.33
C ASP A 225 10.10 24.19 15.39
N GLU A 226 9.76 23.47 16.47
CA GLU A 226 10.75 23.00 17.43
C GLU A 226 11.61 21.88 16.85
N ILE A 227 11.02 20.97 16.07
CA ILE A 227 11.75 19.89 15.40
C ILE A 227 12.72 20.46 14.36
N LYS A 228 12.35 21.52 13.61
CA LYS A 228 13.25 22.19 12.66
C LYS A 228 14.51 22.78 13.31
N LYS A 229 14.46 23.12 14.59
CA LYS A 229 15.59 23.68 15.34
C LYS A 229 16.52 22.60 15.90
N GLU A 230 16.15 21.32 15.78
CA GLU A 230 16.99 20.21 16.23
C GLU A 230 18.22 20.09 15.33
N LYS A 231 19.41 20.15 15.93
CA LYS A 231 20.68 20.06 15.19
C LYS A 231 21.06 18.61 14.87
N ASP A 232 20.54 17.67 15.64
CA ASP A 232 20.74 16.24 15.43
C ASP A 232 19.69 15.70 14.45
N PHE A 233 20.15 15.28 13.27
CA PHE A 233 19.30 14.75 12.20
C PHE A 233 18.53 13.50 12.60
N ASP A 234 19.17 12.57 13.31
CA ASP A 234 18.53 11.30 13.63
C ASP A 234 17.47 11.49 14.70
N LYS A 235 17.72 12.41 15.64
CA LYS A 235 16.72 12.87 16.59
C LYS A 235 15.57 13.62 15.92
N ALA A 236 15.87 14.51 14.96
CA ALA A 236 14.84 15.20 14.18
C ALA A 236 13.95 14.22 13.40
N LYS A 237 14.54 13.21 12.75
CA LYS A 237 13.82 12.13 12.06
C LYS A 237 12.92 11.36 13.02
N TYR A 238 13.45 10.95 14.17
CA TYR A 238 12.69 10.23 15.18
C TYR A 238 11.51 11.06 15.72
N ASP A 239 11.74 12.33 16.05
CA ASP A 239 10.69 13.24 16.52
C ASP A 239 9.64 13.50 15.44
N LEU A 240 10.03 13.60 14.16
CA LEU A 240 9.12 13.68 13.02
C LEU A 240 8.22 12.44 12.95
N GLN A 241 8.77 11.23 13.05
CA GLN A 241 7.97 10.00 13.02
C GLN A 241 6.90 10.00 14.11
N ILE A 242 7.25 10.40 15.34
CA ILE A 242 6.28 10.44 16.45
C ILE A 242 5.24 11.54 16.22
N PHE A 243 5.64 12.72 15.74
CA PHE A 243 4.73 13.79 15.37
C PHE A 243 3.72 13.34 14.32
N GLU A 244 4.18 12.67 13.26
CA GLU A 244 3.36 12.12 12.20
C GLU A 244 2.37 11.07 12.72
N MET A 245 2.84 10.14 13.55
CA MET A 245 1.99 9.13 14.19
C MET A 245 0.95 9.78 15.11
N LYS A 246 1.28 10.87 15.81
CA LYS A 246 0.33 11.65 16.62
C LYS A 246 -0.74 12.30 15.78
N THR A 247 -0.34 12.96 14.69
CA THR A 247 -1.27 13.58 13.74
C THR A 247 -2.19 12.53 13.14
N TYR A 248 -1.65 11.38 12.74
CA TYR A 248 -2.42 10.28 12.19
C TYR A 248 -3.39 9.68 13.23
N PHE A 249 -2.98 9.50 14.48
CA PHE A 249 -3.86 9.08 15.57
C PHE A 249 -5.05 10.04 15.78
N LEU A 250 -4.78 11.35 15.81
CA LEU A 250 -5.82 12.36 15.96
C LEU A 250 -6.81 12.35 14.78
N PHE A 251 -6.31 12.18 13.56
CA PHE A 251 -7.14 12.00 12.37
C PHE A 251 -8.05 10.78 12.47
N LEU A 252 -7.50 9.60 12.82
CA LEU A 252 -8.31 8.39 13.00
C LEU A 252 -9.39 8.57 14.08
N LYS A 253 -9.08 9.30 15.16
CA LYS A 253 -10.04 9.62 16.23
C LYS A 253 -11.16 10.54 15.73
N ASN A 254 -10.85 11.51 14.88
CA ASN A 254 -11.83 12.44 14.32
C ASN A 254 -12.77 11.76 13.32
N ILE A 255 -12.26 10.85 12.49
CA ILE A 255 -13.12 10.04 11.59
C ILE A 255 -14.08 9.18 12.41
N LYS A 256 -13.62 8.52 13.47
CA LYS A 256 -14.49 7.70 14.34
C LYS A 256 -15.58 8.48 15.08
N ARG A 257 -15.42 9.80 15.25
CA ARG A 257 -16.41 10.68 15.92
C ARG A 257 -17.43 11.26 14.95
N SER A 258 -17.14 11.25 13.65
CA SER A 258 -18.00 11.80 12.59
C SER A 258 -18.83 10.73 11.87
N LEU A 259 -18.55 9.45 12.14
CA LEU A 259 -19.37 8.29 11.81
C LEU A 259 -20.23 7.89 13.02
#